data_AF-A0A075FI56-F1
#
_entry.id   AF-A0A075FI56-F1
#
_cell.length_a   1.000
_cell.length_b   1.000
_cell.length_c   1.000
_cell.angle_alpha   90.00
_cell.angle_beta   90.00
_cell.angle_gamma   90.00
#
_symmetry.space_group_name_H-M   'P 1'
#
loop_
_entity.id
_entity.type
_entity.pdbx_description
1 polymer ?
#
loop_
_entity_poly.entity_id
_entity_poly.type
_entity_poly.pdbx_seq_one_letter_code
_entity_poly.pdbx_strand_id
1 'polypeptide(L)'
;MCGIVTMRPVVPLAIAVLLLSSLSGCIADGDGPPVEVSQEDLQYLFDENFEDFMNNTSITVNQEINHYNNTTIQQPSTLKSSSGTMAGVETVDMYPVGLALLVREDAYSAAAAGNSAGGLDGANICVGIGTVMEGELVDYFSQNNIAFTSVPVADSAEATAKFIDGTCDAMAIASRALADEKKTQLDDDGSMNGSMNEVGIWVAALYEGSTETPGVVGNSLSITIIQSSDEMIELRYLLAQVTLFATCPENATSTANGTGCNNIEQTFVPNGYNAVGIETICSDNVSFSDSNMDRFINADWNTYNIETNPFRGHGLDCTHVWSFHVSQLTGNIAGYDSAVHELSWGDWVYSAVWESTPIE
;
A
#
# COMPACT_ATOMS: atom_id res chain seq x y z
N MET A 1 -1.25 20.29 -58.71
CA MET A 1 -1.67 21.66 -58.38
C MET A 1 -1.77 21.74 -56.87
N CYS A 2 -1.01 22.64 -56.26
CA CYS A 2 -0.87 22.80 -54.82
C CYS A 2 -2.04 23.62 -54.26
N GLY A 3 -2.63 23.19 -53.13
CA GLY A 3 -3.60 23.97 -52.36
C GLY A 3 -3.02 24.26 -50.98
N ILE A 4 -2.72 25.52 -50.71
CA ILE A 4 -2.21 26.02 -49.43
C ILE A 4 -3.41 26.30 -48.51
N VAL A 5 -3.41 25.71 -47.30
CA VAL A 5 -4.17 26.25 -46.16
C VAL A 5 -3.17 26.84 -45.17
N THR A 6 -3.25 28.16 -45.00
CA THR A 6 -2.49 28.94 -44.02
C THR A 6 -3.13 28.85 -42.64
N MET A 7 -2.37 28.41 -41.62
CA MET A 7 -2.53 28.90 -40.25
C MET A 7 -1.23 29.55 -39.79
N ARG A 8 -1.35 30.75 -39.24
CA ARG A 8 -0.30 31.57 -38.64
C ARG A 8 -0.56 31.64 -37.11
N PRO A 9 0.44 32.01 -36.29
CA PRO A 9 1.01 31.10 -35.31
C PRO A 9 0.85 31.62 -33.87
N VAL A 10 0.82 30.73 -32.88
CA VAL A 10 1.27 31.05 -31.52
C VAL A 10 2.04 29.84 -30.97
N VAL A 11 3.36 29.98 -30.96
CA VAL A 11 4.41 29.14 -30.35
C VAL A 11 5.27 30.17 -29.60
N PRO A 12 5.85 29.95 -28.40
CA PRO A 12 6.66 28.79 -28.01
C PRO A 12 6.35 28.24 -26.60
N LEU A 13 6.77 27.05 -26.17
CA LEU A 13 8.15 26.55 -26.14
C LEU A 13 8.18 25.05 -25.73
N ALA A 14 8.90 24.25 -26.54
CA ALA A 14 9.73 23.05 -26.26
C ALA A 14 9.31 22.07 -25.13
N ILE A 15 9.27 20.74 -25.29
CA ILE A 15 10.31 19.82 -25.80
C ILE A 15 9.64 18.48 -26.14
N ALA A 16 9.84 17.94 -27.33
CA ALA A 16 9.91 16.49 -27.62
C ALA A 16 10.27 16.29 -29.10
N VAL A 17 11.54 16.52 -29.41
CA VAL A 17 12.17 16.06 -30.65
C VAL A 17 12.64 14.63 -30.39
N LEU A 18 12.10 13.66 -31.12
CA LEU A 18 12.83 12.54 -31.76
C LEU A 18 11.81 11.55 -32.35
N LEU A 19 12.15 11.02 -33.52
CA LEU A 19 11.43 9.97 -34.30
C LEU A 19 10.44 10.47 -35.37
N LEU A 20 10.94 11.31 -36.27
CA LEU A 20 10.57 11.23 -37.68
C LEU A 20 11.78 10.68 -38.45
N SER A 21 11.86 9.36 -38.60
CA SER A 21 12.52 8.77 -39.77
C SER A 21 11.42 8.34 -40.73
N SER A 22 11.33 9.05 -41.84
CA SER A 22 10.61 8.65 -43.03
C SER A 22 10.98 7.21 -43.41
N LEU A 23 10.04 6.27 -43.29
CA LEU A 23 10.08 5.04 -44.09
C LEU A 23 9.78 5.45 -45.54
N SER A 24 10.82 5.77 -46.29
CA SER A 24 10.77 5.82 -47.74
C SER A 24 10.68 4.38 -48.26
N GLY A 25 9.45 3.87 -48.44
CA GLY A 25 9.19 2.63 -49.15
C GLY A 25 9.25 2.86 -50.67
N CYS A 26 10.22 2.26 -51.33
CA CYS A 26 10.18 2.07 -52.78
C CYS A 26 9.09 1.05 -53.11
N ILE A 27 8.11 1.40 -53.95
CA ILE A 27 7.23 0.42 -54.59
C ILE A 27 7.66 0.34 -56.06
N ALA A 28 8.22 -0.80 -56.43
CA ALA A 28 8.29 -1.23 -57.82
C ALA A 28 6.94 -1.86 -58.20
N ASP A 29 6.48 -1.56 -59.41
CA ASP A 29 5.22 -2.02 -60.01
C ASP A 29 4.90 -3.51 -59.73
N GLY A 30 3.72 -3.79 -59.19
CA GLY A 30 3.19 -5.14 -59.06
C GLY A 30 1.79 -5.17 -58.45
N ASP A 31 0.80 -5.59 -59.24
CA ASP A 31 -0.62 -5.78 -58.90
C ASP A 31 -0.82 -6.72 -57.68
N GLY A 32 -0.91 -6.14 -56.49
CA GLY A 32 -1.46 -6.79 -55.29
C GLY A 32 -2.39 -5.82 -54.55
N PRO A 33 -3.45 -6.29 -53.87
CA PRO A 33 -4.30 -5.40 -53.09
C PRO A 33 -3.44 -4.70 -52.03
N PRO A 34 -3.59 -3.37 -51.83
CA PRO A 34 -2.83 -2.64 -50.83
C PRO A 34 -3.19 -3.22 -49.46
N VAL A 35 -2.19 -3.81 -48.80
CA VAL A 35 -2.28 -4.13 -47.38
C VAL A 35 -2.12 -2.79 -46.66
N GLU A 36 -3.23 -2.11 -46.45
CA GLU A 36 -3.27 -0.97 -45.53
C GLU A 36 -3.19 -1.55 -44.12
N VAL A 37 -1.99 -1.54 -43.56
CA VAL A 37 -1.79 -1.81 -42.14
C VAL A 37 -2.39 -0.62 -41.41
N SER A 38 -3.54 -0.84 -40.78
CA SER A 38 -4.20 0.19 -39.99
C SER A 38 -3.42 0.47 -38.71
N GLN A 39 -3.67 1.61 -38.06
CA GLN A 39 -3.08 1.92 -36.76
C GLN A 39 -3.50 0.90 -35.69
N GLU A 40 -4.63 0.23 -35.92
CA GLU A 40 -5.22 -0.86 -35.14
C GLU A 40 -4.40 -2.16 -35.29
N ASP A 41 -3.99 -2.50 -36.51
CA ASP A 41 -3.16 -3.67 -36.81
C ASP A 41 -1.74 -3.52 -36.25
N LEU A 42 -1.21 -2.28 -36.26
CA LEU A 42 0.05 -1.97 -35.59
C LEU A 42 -0.09 -2.07 -34.08
N GLN A 43 -1.17 -1.56 -33.50
CA GLN A 43 -1.42 -1.67 -32.05
C GLN A 43 -1.55 -3.13 -31.62
N TYR A 44 -2.24 -3.97 -32.40
CA TYR A 44 -2.35 -5.40 -32.17
C TYR A 44 -0.99 -6.12 -32.25
N LEU A 45 -0.16 -5.79 -33.26
CA LEU A 45 1.20 -6.30 -33.35
C LEU A 45 2.10 -5.84 -32.20
N PHE A 46 1.92 -4.62 -31.69
CA PHE A 46 2.64 -4.14 -30.53
C PHE A 46 2.16 -4.84 -29.26
N ASP A 47 0.86 -4.94 -29.00
CA ASP A 47 0.31 -5.54 -27.78
C ASP A 47 0.64 -7.05 -27.69
N GLU A 48 0.48 -7.83 -28.78
CA GLU A 48 0.80 -9.27 -28.77
C GLU A 48 2.31 -9.56 -28.61
N ASN A 49 3.20 -8.68 -29.11
CA ASN A 49 4.64 -8.92 -29.04
C ASN A 49 5.31 -8.23 -27.84
N PHE A 50 4.71 -7.17 -27.27
CA PHE A 50 5.24 -6.52 -26.07
C PHE A 50 4.92 -7.29 -24.79
N GLU A 51 3.77 -7.94 -24.68
CA GLU A 51 3.48 -8.76 -23.50
C GLU A 51 4.53 -9.88 -23.33
N ASP A 52 4.93 -10.54 -24.41
CA ASP A 52 6.01 -11.55 -24.38
C ASP A 52 7.39 -10.92 -24.12
N PHE A 53 7.68 -9.74 -24.69
CA PHE A 53 8.95 -9.05 -24.46
C PHE A 53 9.08 -8.52 -23.01
N MET A 54 7.98 -8.08 -22.40
CA MET A 54 7.95 -7.60 -21.03
C MET A 54 7.89 -8.74 -20.00
N ASN A 55 7.20 -9.84 -20.33
CA ASN A 55 7.04 -10.98 -19.40
C ASN A 55 8.16 -12.03 -19.52
N ASN A 56 8.92 -12.08 -20.62
CA ASN A 56 10.00 -13.06 -20.79
C ASN A 56 11.16 -12.57 -21.69
N THR A 57 11.90 -11.55 -21.24
CA THR A 57 13.22 -11.23 -21.81
C THR A 57 14.33 -11.84 -20.95
N SER A 58 14.84 -13.00 -21.36
CA SER A 58 16.12 -13.51 -20.86
C SER A 58 17.25 -12.89 -21.68
N ILE A 59 18.07 -12.02 -21.08
CA ILE A 59 19.31 -11.55 -21.71
C ILE A 59 20.42 -12.49 -21.24
N THR A 60 20.91 -13.34 -22.15
CA THR A 60 22.11 -14.13 -21.89
C THR A 60 23.32 -13.23 -22.10
N VAL A 61 23.98 -12.83 -21.01
CA VAL A 61 25.24 -12.07 -21.09
C VAL A 61 26.40 -13.06 -21.03
N ASN A 62 26.98 -13.37 -22.18
CA ASN A 62 28.26 -14.07 -22.23
C ASN A 62 29.39 -13.11 -21.83
N GLN A 63 29.72 -13.02 -20.55
CA GLN A 63 30.91 -12.28 -20.11
C GLN A 63 32.17 -13.11 -20.38
N GLU A 64 32.82 -12.91 -21.53
CA GLU A 64 34.18 -13.40 -21.76
C GLU A 64 35.20 -12.59 -20.95
N ILE A 65 35.32 -12.89 -19.65
CA ILE A 65 36.41 -12.37 -18.84
C ILE A 65 37.65 -13.25 -19.08
N ASN A 66 38.48 -12.82 -20.03
CA ASN A 66 39.78 -13.44 -20.32
C ASN A 66 40.78 -13.17 -19.19
N HIS A 67 40.73 -13.95 -18.11
CA HIS A 67 41.83 -14.04 -17.16
C HIS A 67 42.77 -15.18 -17.55
N TYR A 68 43.99 -14.82 -17.95
CA TYR A 68 45.05 -15.78 -18.25
C TYR A 68 45.37 -16.66 -17.01
N ASN A 69 45.40 -17.98 -17.22
CA ASN A 69 45.84 -19.05 -16.31
C ASN A 69 45.02 -19.28 -15.02
N ASN A 70 43.97 -20.10 -15.12
CA ASN A 70 43.85 -21.44 -14.53
C ASN A 70 42.45 -21.98 -14.90
N THR A 71 42.28 -23.29 -15.07
CA THR A 71 41.06 -23.91 -15.59
C THR A 71 39.82 -23.60 -14.72
N THR A 72 38.96 -22.67 -15.15
CA THR A 72 37.62 -22.47 -14.58
C THR A 72 36.59 -22.86 -15.63
N ILE A 73 35.80 -23.88 -15.33
CA ILE A 73 34.57 -24.17 -16.05
C ILE A 73 33.64 -22.98 -15.77
N GLN A 74 33.38 -22.15 -16.78
CA GLN A 74 32.34 -21.13 -16.69
C GLN A 74 31.00 -21.83 -16.87
N GLN A 75 30.23 -22.00 -15.81
CA GLN A 75 28.81 -22.31 -15.97
C GLN A 75 28.11 -21.03 -16.45
N PRO A 76 27.42 -21.06 -17.60
CA PRO A 76 26.75 -19.88 -18.12
C PRO A 76 25.55 -19.57 -17.22
N SER A 77 25.56 -18.41 -16.59
CA SER A 77 24.40 -17.86 -15.90
C SER A 77 23.57 -17.00 -16.85
N THR A 78 22.26 -16.94 -16.62
CA THR A 78 21.33 -16.15 -17.43
C THR A 78 20.64 -15.11 -16.57
N LEU A 79 20.61 -13.86 -17.01
CA LEU A 79 19.82 -12.83 -16.35
C LEU A 79 18.38 -12.89 -16.86
N LYS A 80 17.46 -12.99 -15.92
CA LYS A 80 16.01 -12.97 -16.13
C LYS A 80 15.44 -11.71 -15.46
N SER A 81 14.36 -11.18 -16.01
CA SER A 81 13.67 -10.05 -15.43
C SER A 81 12.16 -10.15 -15.60
N SER A 82 11.42 -9.65 -14.61
CA SER A 82 9.99 -9.42 -14.66
C SER A 82 9.73 -7.98 -14.26
N SER A 83 9.21 -7.19 -15.17
CA SER A 83 8.95 -5.76 -14.95
C SER A 83 7.62 -5.39 -15.58
N GLY A 84 6.93 -4.41 -15.00
CA GLY A 84 5.68 -3.94 -15.57
C GLY A 84 4.94 -2.98 -14.63
N THR A 85 3.69 -2.74 -14.98
CA THR A 85 2.76 -2.00 -14.14
C THR A 85 1.54 -2.83 -13.82
N MET A 86 1.01 -2.73 -12.60
CA MET A 86 -0.26 -3.37 -12.26
C MET A 86 -1.02 -2.63 -11.16
N ALA A 87 -2.34 -2.67 -11.25
CA ALA A 87 -3.20 -2.21 -10.18
C ALA A 87 -2.95 -3.03 -8.92
N GLY A 88 -2.67 -2.36 -7.81
CA GLY A 88 -2.52 -3.02 -6.52
C GLY A 88 -3.87 -3.30 -5.86
N VAL A 89 -3.83 -4.07 -4.77
CA VAL A 89 -4.98 -4.22 -3.90
C VAL A 89 -4.97 -3.06 -2.92
N GLU A 90 -5.92 -2.15 -3.11
CA GLU A 90 -6.18 -1.05 -2.20
C GLU A 90 -6.70 -1.60 -0.87
N THR A 91 -5.99 -1.30 0.20
CA THR A 91 -6.47 -1.52 1.56
C THR A 91 -6.87 -0.16 2.09
N VAL A 92 -8.16 0.15 1.95
CA VAL A 92 -8.74 1.33 2.60
C VAL A 92 -9.23 0.89 3.97
N ASP A 93 -8.37 1.01 4.97
CA ASP A 93 -8.84 1.03 6.36
C ASP A 93 -9.40 2.43 6.64
N MET A 94 -10.63 2.69 6.15
CA MET A 94 -11.39 3.92 6.44
C MET A 94 -11.95 3.93 7.88
N TYR A 95 -11.26 3.28 8.80
CA TYR A 95 -11.63 3.21 10.19
C TYR A 95 -10.38 3.41 11.03
N PRO A 96 -10.41 4.27 12.06
CA PRO A 96 -9.24 4.53 12.89
C PRO A 96 -8.67 3.19 13.39
N VAL A 97 -7.48 2.83 12.92
CA VAL A 97 -6.61 1.90 13.64
C VAL A 97 -6.18 2.63 14.89
N GLY A 98 -6.98 2.49 15.93
CA GLY A 98 -6.78 3.18 17.18
C GLY A 98 -7.85 2.78 18.17
N LEU A 99 -7.40 2.53 19.40
CA LEU A 99 -8.24 2.27 20.54
C LEU A 99 -9.37 3.32 20.65
N ALA A 100 -10.59 2.85 20.86
CA ALA A 100 -11.77 3.67 21.05
C ALA A 100 -12.41 3.38 22.41
N LEU A 101 -13.18 4.35 22.90
CA LEU A 101 -13.94 4.25 24.12
C LEU A 101 -15.42 4.25 23.78
N LEU A 102 -16.14 3.22 24.24
CA LEU A 102 -17.59 3.26 24.30
C LEU A 102 -17.97 3.90 25.64
N VAL A 103 -18.75 4.99 25.63
CA VAL A 103 -19.01 5.87 26.77
C VAL A 103 -20.51 5.89 27.09
N ARG A 104 -20.85 5.94 28.37
CA ARG A 104 -22.23 6.09 28.84
C ARG A 104 -22.62 7.57 28.90
N GLU A 105 -23.73 7.92 28.26
CA GLU A 105 -24.25 9.30 28.16
C GLU A 105 -24.69 9.88 29.52
N ASP A 106 -25.06 9.02 30.47
CA ASP A 106 -25.46 9.42 31.83
C ASP A 106 -24.26 9.78 32.75
N ALA A 107 -23.06 9.25 32.44
CA ALA A 107 -21.82 9.60 33.12
C ALA A 107 -21.14 10.80 32.45
N TYR A 108 -20.94 10.72 31.14
CA TYR A 108 -20.36 11.78 30.31
C TYR A 108 -21.19 11.91 29.05
N SER A 109 -22.00 12.98 28.95
CA SER A 109 -22.78 13.23 27.74
C SER A 109 -21.87 13.62 26.58
N ALA A 110 -22.18 13.14 25.38
CA ALA A 110 -21.40 13.48 24.18
C ALA A 110 -21.28 15.00 23.99
N ALA A 111 -22.35 15.74 24.27
CA ALA A 111 -22.36 17.21 24.19
C ALA A 111 -21.44 17.88 25.22
N ALA A 112 -21.41 17.40 26.48
CA ALA A 112 -20.56 17.97 27.51
C ALA A 112 -19.08 17.60 27.31
N ALA A 113 -18.82 16.41 26.77
CA ALA A 113 -17.49 15.93 26.45
C ALA A 113 -16.94 16.47 25.11
N GLY A 114 -17.71 17.28 24.38
CA GLY A 114 -17.33 17.80 23.07
C GLY A 114 -17.29 16.76 21.96
N ASN A 115 -17.91 15.59 22.18
CA ASN A 115 -17.79 14.35 21.39
C ASN A 115 -16.41 13.69 21.42
N SER A 116 -15.60 14.06 22.42
CA SER A 116 -14.18 13.75 22.50
C SER A 116 -13.84 12.88 23.70
N ALA A 117 -12.83 12.00 23.54
CA ALA A 117 -12.16 11.42 24.70
C ALA A 117 -11.49 12.49 25.57
N GLY A 118 -11.20 13.67 24.99
CA GLY A 118 -10.72 14.85 25.69
C GLY A 118 -11.64 15.34 26.81
N GLY A 119 -12.93 15.03 26.72
CA GLY A 119 -13.94 15.43 27.71
C GLY A 119 -14.14 14.45 28.86
N LEU A 120 -13.34 13.39 28.97
CA LEU A 120 -13.51 12.30 29.93
C LEU A 120 -12.63 12.44 31.18
N ASP A 121 -12.40 13.66 31.65
CA ASP A 121 -11.58 13.90 32.84
C ASP A 121 -12.20 13.29 34.10
N GLY A 122 -11.44 12.42 34.75
CA GLY A 122 -11.83 11.65 35.92
C GLY A 122 -12.60 10.35 35.63
N ALA A 123 -12.75 9.95 34.37
CA ALA A 123 -13.58 8.79 34.02
C ALA A 123 -13.02 7.46 34.53
N ASN A 124 -13.92 6.55 34.92
CA ASN A 124 -13.59 5.16 35.23
C ASN A 124 -13.69 4.32 33.95
N ILE A 125 -12.55 3.85 33.44
CA ILE A 125 -12.46 3.15 32.15
C ILE A 125 -12.20 1.67 32.37
N CYS A 126 -13.12 0.82 31.91
CA CYS A 126 -12.94 -0.64 31.87
C CYS A 126 -11.86 -1.03 30.87
N VAL A 127 -10.75 -1.59 31.34
CA VAL A 127 -9.63 -2.04 30.51
C VAL A 127 -8.85 -3.18 31.18
N GLY A 128 -8.29 -4.09 30.40
CA GLY A 128 -7.42 -5.14 30.92
C GLY A 128 -6.10 -4.56 31.41
N ILE A 129 -5.77 -4.75 32.69
CA ILE A 129 -4.50 -4.27 33.27
C ILE A 129 -3.32 -5.05 32.71
N GLY A 130 -2.25 -4.35 32.36
CA GLY A 130 -1.05 -4.88 31.73
C GLY A 130 -1.21 -5.17 30.24
N THR A 131 -2.28 -4.69 29.60
CA THR A 131 -2.50 -4.84 28.15
C THR A 131 -1.96 -3.64 27.37
N VAL A 132 -1.74 -3.83 26.07
CA VAL A 132 -1.37 -2.73 25.16
C VAL A 132 -2.40 -1.60 25.20
N MET A 133 -3.70 -1.94 25.30
CA MET A 133 -4.79 -0.95 25.39
C MET A 133 -4.68 -0.08 26.64
N GLU A 134 -4.29 -0.63 27.79
CA GLU A 134 -4.06 0.19 28.99
C GLU A 134 -2.89 1.16 28.78
N GLY A 135 -1.80 0.70 28.15
CA GLY A 135 -0.67 1.55 27.79
C GLY A 135 -1.08 2.74 26.90
N GLU A 136 -1.88 2.48 25.87
CA GLU A 136 -2.38 3.52 24.96
C GLU A 136 -3.28 4.55 25.67
N LEU A 137 -4.14 4.11 26.61
CA LEU A 137 -4.93 5.04 27.43
C LEU A 137 -4.03 5.92 28.31
N VAL A 138 -3.03 5.32 28.96
CA VAL A 138 -2.06 6.07 29.78
C VAL A 138 -1.35 7.12 28.92
N ASP A 139 -0.90 6.74 27.73
CA ASP A 139 -0.20 7.64 26.82
C ASP A 139 -1.10 8.79 26.35
N TYR A 140 -2.33 8.51 25.91
CA TYR A 140 -3.25 9.55 25.44
C TYR A 140 -3.66 10.52 26.56
N PHE A 141 -4.14 10.00 27.70
CA PHE A 141 -4.66 10.83 28.78
C PHE A 141 -3.54 11.65 29.43
N SER A 142 -2.33 11.09 29.58
CA SER A 142 -1.18 11.83 30.11
C SER A 142 -0.70 12.95 29.18
N GLN A 143 -0.66 12.73 27.86
CA GLN A 143 -0.30 13.76 26.88
C GLN A 143 -1.28 14.93 26.88
N ASN A 144 -2.57 14.65 27.11
CA ASN A 144 -3.63 15.65 27.12
C ASN A 144 -3.91 16.25 28.50
N ASN A 145 -3.13 15.89 29.54
CA ASN A 145 -3.33 16.31 30.94
C ASN A 145 -4.73 15.96 31.50
N ILE A 146 -5.25 14.79 31.14
CA ILE A 146 -6.55 14.27 31.57
C ILE A 146 -6.32 13.14 32.57
N ALA A 147 -7.06 13.11 33.67
CA ALA A 147 -7.00 11.99 34.61
C ALA A 147 -8.03 10.91 34.22
N PHE A 148 -7.69 9.64 34.42
CA PHE A 148 -8.66 8.54 34.37
C PHE A 148 -8.29 7.45 35.37
N THR A 149 -9.25 6.60 35.70
CA THR A 149 -9.05 5.43 36.56
C THR A 149 -9.26 4.16 35.74
N SER A 150 -8.26 3.29 35.70
CA SER A 150 -8.40 1.97 35.06
C SER A 150 -9.18 1.03 35.97
N VAL A 151 -10.32 0.53 35.48
CA VAL A 151 -11.11 -0.50 36.14
C VAL A 151 -10.72 -1.86 35.53
N PRO A 152 -10.13 -2.78 36.31
CA PRO A 152 -9.63 -4.05 35.81
C PRO A 152 -10.77 -4.94 35.32
N VAL A 153 -10.56 -5.55 34.15
CA VAL A 153 -11.43 -6.58 33.56
C VAL A 153 -10.57 -7.73 33.02
N ALA A 154 -11.02 -8.96 33.16
CA ALA A 154 -10.31 -10.14 32.66
C ALA A 154 -10.54 -10.37 31.16
N ASP A 155 -11.72 -10.02 30.65
CA ASP A 155 -12.10 -10.19 29.25
C ASP A 155 -13.20 -9.20 28.81
N SER A 156 -13.56 -9.25 27.52
CA SER A 156 -14.57 -8.38 26.92
C SER A 156 -15.98 -8.59 27.50
N ALA A 157 -16.31 -9.80 27.96
CA ALA A 157 -17.62 -10.09 28.52
C ALA A 157 -17.77 -9.45 29.91
N GLU A 158 -16.73 -9.54 30.75
CA GLU A 158 -16.67 -8.83 32.04
C GLU A 158 -16.70 -7.31 31.83
N ALA A 159 -15.96 -6.80 30.85
CA ALA A 159 -15.97 -5.38 30.51
C ALA A 159 -17.36 -4.88 30.09
N THR A 160 -18.05 -5.66 29.27
CA THR A 160 -19.43 -5.35 28.84
C THR A 160 -20.39 -5.34 30.03
N ALA A 161 -20.29 -6.32 30.94
CA ALA A 161 -21.17 -6.40 32.11
C ALA A 161 -20.96 -5.19 33.05
N LYS A 162 -19.71 -4.82 33.34
CA LYS A 162 -19.34 -3.66 34.16
C LYS A 162 -19.67 -2.31 33.51
N PHE A 163 -19.70 -2.28 32.17
CA PHE A 163 -20.17 -1.12 31.42
C PHE A 163 -21.70 -0.97 31.55
N ILE A 164 -22.46 -2.06 31.40
CA ILE A 164 -23.93 -2.05 31.51
C ILE A 164 -24.38 -1.72 32.95
N ASP A 165 -23.71 -2.27 33.98
CA ASP A 165 -24.08 -2.05 35.38
C ASP A 165 -23.64 -0.68 35.95
N GLY A 166 -22.87 0.08 35.18
CA GLY A 166 -22.39 1.41 35.52
C GLY A 166 -21.17 1.45 36.45
N THR A 167 -20.48 0.33 36.64
CA THR A 167 -19.17 0.29 37.31
C THR A 167 -18.12 1.07 36.51
N CYS A 168 -18.25 1.09 35.19
CA CYS A 168 -17.40 1.85 34.28
C CYS A 168 -18.21 2.94 33.58
N ASP A 169 -17.62 4.14 33.48
CA ASP A 169 -18.15 5.26 32.70
C ASP A 169 -17.88 5.07 31.21
N ALA A 170 -16.78 4.39 30.88
CA ALA A 170 -16.43 3.98 29.53
C ALA A 170 -15.76 2.60 29.49
N MET A 171 -15.78 1.92 28.35
CA MET A 171 -15.00 0.69 28.12
C MET A 171 -14.07 0.84 26.92
N ALA A 172 -12.85 0.32 27.07
CA ALA A 172 -11.84 0.28 26.03
C ALA A 172 -12.15 -0.82 25.00
N ILE A 173 -12.16 -0.44 23.72
CA ILE A 173 -12.37 -1.33 22.58
C ILE A 173 -11.25 -1.12 21.56
N ALA A 174 -10.67 -2.22 21.07
CA ALA A 174 -9.44 -2.22 20.26
C ALA A 174 -9.49 -1.34 18.99
N SER A 175 -10.68 -1.07 18.44
CA SER A 175 -10.84 -0.15 17.32
C SER A 175 -12.17 0.57 17.37
N ARG A 176 -12.26 1.71 16.65
CA ARG A 176 -13.51 2.44 16.48
C ARG A 176 -14.60 1.59 15.81
N ALA A 177 -14.26 0.80 14.80
CA ALA A 177 -15.20 -0.09 14.12
C ALA A 177 -15.82 -1.11 15.09
N LEU A 178 -14.99 -1.76 15.90
CA LEU A 178 -15.46 -2.70 16.92
C LEU A 178 -16.30 -1.99 17.99
N ALA A 179 -15.99 -0.72 18.31
CA ALA A 179 -16.76 0.07 19.26
C ALA A 179 -18.14 0.45 18.70
N ASP A 180 -18.22 0.83 17.42
CA ASP A 180 -19.49 1.11 16.74
C ASP A 180 -20.33 -0.18 16.58
N GLU A 181 -19.73 -1.30 16.21
CA GLU A 181 -20.39 -2.62 16.19
C GLU A 181 -20.92 -3.00 17.58
N LYS A 182 -20.11 -2.79 18.62
CA LYS A 182 -20.50 -3.06 20.00
C LYS A 182 -21.63 -2.14 20.46
N LYS A 183 -21.59 -0.87 20.06
CA LYS A 183 -22.66 0.10 20.31
C LYS A 183 -23.97 -0.39 19.70
N THR A 184 -23.97 -0.70 18.40
CA THR A 184 -25.15 -1.22 17.70
C THR A 184 -25.69 -2.49 18.37
N GLN A 185 -24.81 -3.42 18.75
CA GLN A 185 -25.22 -4.62 19.50
C GLN A 185 -25.99 -4.28 20.79
N LEU A 186 -25.47 -3.35 21.60
CA LEU A 186 -26.06 -2.97 22.89
C LEU A 186 -27.32 -2.11 22.76
N ASP A 187 -27.43 -1.32 21.69
CA ASP A 187 -28.64 -0.57 21.36
C ASP A 187 -29.77 -1.52 20.92
N ASP A 188 -29.44 -2.51 20.08
CA ASP A 188 -30.40 -3.45 19.49
C ASP A 188 -30.90 -4.51 20.50
N ASP A 189 -30.03 -4.98 21.39
CA ASP A 189 -30.38 -6.01 22.38
C ASP A 189 -31.12 -5.45 23.62
N GLY A 190 -31.22 -4.12 23.71
CA GLY A 190 -31.92 -3.41 24.78
C GLY A 190 -31.20 -3.44 26.13
N SER A 191 -29.95 -3.92 26.19
CA SER A 191 -29.15 -3.97 27.42
C SER A 191 -28.90 -2.59 28.03
N MET A 192 -28.86 -1.54 27.20
CA MET A 192 -28.75 -0.14 27.63
C MET A 192 -30.12 0.57 27.73
N ASN A 193 -31.19 -0.03 27.20
CA ASN A 193 -32.53 0.55 27.06
C ASN A 193 -33.59 -0.15 27.94
N GLY A 194 -33.19 -0.67 29.10
CA GLY A 194 -34.07 -1.39 30.02
C GLY A 194 -34.89 -0.47 30.94
N SER A 195 -36.21 -0.38 30.69
CA SER A 195 -37.39 -0.06 31.54
C SER A 195 -37.34 0.89 32.76
N MET A 196 -36.20 1.35 33.26
CA MET A 196 -36.12 2.28 34.40
C MET A 196 -35.09 3.39 34.23
N ASN A 197 -34.19 3.36 33.25
CA ASN A 197 -33.38 4.48 32.79
C ASN A 197 -32.79 4.12 31.43
N GLU A 198 -33.26 4.76 30.37
CA GLU A 198 -32.65 4.68 29.04
C GLU A 198 -31.30 5.38 29.12
N VAL A 199 -30.21 4.62 29.08
CA VAL A 199 -28.85 5.17 29.12
C VAL A 199 -28.33 5.19 27.70
N GLY A 200 -28.26 6.39 27.11
CA GLY A 200 -27.60 6.58 25.83
C GLY A 200 -26.14 6.13 25.90
N ILE A 201 -25.60 5.70 24.77
CA ILE A 201 -24.18 5.41 24.62
C ILE A 201 -23.64 6.11 23.38
N TRP A 202 -22.36 6.48 23.42
CA TRP A 202 -21.68 7.08 22.29
C TRP A 202 -20.24 6.59 22.25
N VAL A 203 -19.61 6.69 21.08
CA VAL A 203 -18.23 6.25 20.91
C VAL A 203 -17.33 7.46 20.84
N ALA A 204 -16.41 7.56 21.78
CA ALA A 204 -15.32 8.51 21.77
C ALA A 204 -14.10 7.84 21.14
N ALA A 205 -13.59 8.39 20.04
CA ALA A 205 -12.25 8.03 19.61
C ALA A 205 -11.25 8.74 20.53
N LEU A 206 -10.17 8.05 20.95
CA LEU A 206 -9.08 8.73 21.65
C LEU A 206 -8.52 9.84 20.77
N TYR A 207 -8.34 9.53 19.51
CA TYR A 207 -7.98 10.50 18.49
C TYR A 207 -9.26 10.92 17.77
N GLU A 208 -9.87 12.04 18.19
CA GLU A 208 -10.95 12.64 17.43
C GLU A 208 -10.45 12.98 16.04
N GLY A 209 -11.21 12.55 15.02
CA GLY A 209 -11.07 13.05 13.67
C GLY A 209 -11.33 14.55 13.66
N SER A 210 -10.28 15.34 13.82
CA SER A 210 -10.25 16.65 13.20
C SER A 210 -10.28 16.45 11.68
N THR A 211 -10.57 17.52 10.95
CA THR A 211 -10.21 17.65 9.52
C THR A 211 -8.71 17.43 9.23
N GLU A 212 -7.93 16.99 10.23
CA GLU A 212 -6.50 16.74 10.26
C GLU A 212 -6.17 15.53 11.18
N THR A 213 -6.93 14.43 11.15
CA THR A 213 -6.49 13.18 11.83
C THR A 213 -6.47 12.01 10.87
N PRO A 214 -5.39 11.21 10.84
CA PRO A 214 -5.06 10.42 9.68
C PRO A 214 -5.90 9.15 9.57
N GLY A 215 -6.61 8.96 8.46
CA GLY A 215 -6.92 7.62 7.98
C GLY A 215 -5.61 6.93 7.55
N VAL A 216 -5.52 5.61 7.65
CA VAL A 216 -4.41 4.89 7.01
C VAL A 216 -4.89 4.51 5.62
N VAL A 217 -4.24 5.06 4.61
CA VAL A 217 -4.39 4.54 3.25
C VAL A 217 -3.26 3.59 2.97
N GLY A 218 -3.60 2.39 2.50
CA GLY A 218 -2.62 1.39 2.13
C GLY A 218 -2.88 0.85 0.73
N ASN A 219 -1.81 0.33 0.14
CA ASN A 219 -1.88 -0.40 -1.11
C ASN A 219 -0.86 -1.52 -1.07
N SER A 220 -1.19 -2.65 -1.68
CA SER A 220 -0.32 -3.81 -1.74
C SER A 220 -0.22 -4.40 -3.14
N LEU A 221 0.91 -5.00 -3.42
CA LEU A 221 1.24 -5.68 -4.67
C LEU A 221 1.82 -7.05 -4.34
N SER A 222 1.53 -8.06 -5.16
CA SER A 222 2.29 -9.31 -5.11
C SER A 222 2.74 -9.72 -6.51
N ILE A 223 4.02 -10.10 -6.65
CA ILE A 223 4.61 -10.61 -7.89
C ILE A 223 5.10 -12.04 -7.65
N THR A 224 5.09 -12.86 -8.70
CA THR A 224 5.49 -14.27 -8.62
C THR A 224 6.69 -14.54 -9.51
N ILE A 225 7.71 -15.20 -8.97
CA ILE A 225 8.89 -15.67 -9.67
C ILE A 225 8.96 -17.18 -9.51
N ILE A 226 9.16 -17.90 -10.61
CA ILE A 226 9.22 -19.36 -10.64
C ILE A 226 10.68 -19.79 -10.80
N GLN A 227 11.10 -20.78 -10.00
CA GLN A 227 12.37 -21.47 -10.11
C GLN A 227 12.12 -22.93 -10.46
N SER A 228 12.82 -23.44 -11.46
CA SER A 228 12.84 -24.89 -11.75
C SER A 228 13.88 -25.62 -10.89
N SER A 229 13.68 -26.91 -10.67
CA SER A 229 14.58 -27.78 -9.90
C SER A 229 15.99 -27.92 -10.50
N ASP A 230 16.18 -27.63 -11.79
CA ASP A 230 17.47 -27.64 -12.49
C ASP A 230 18.20 -26.29 -12.45
N GLU A 231 17.68 -25.29 -11.74
CA GLU A 231 18.29 -23.98 -11.60
C GLU A 231 18.34 -23.47 -10.17
N MET A 232 19.35 -22.64 -9.90
CA MET A 232 19.49 -21.79 -8.73
C MET A 232 19.31 -20.35 -9.19
N ILE A 233 18.36 -19.63 -8.59
CA ILE A 233 18.16 -18.21 -8.87
C ILE A 233 18.69 -17.32 -7.74
N GLU A 234 19.32 -16.21 -8.10
CA GLU A 234 19.83 -15.18 -7.18
C GLU A 234 19.25 -13.81 -7.52
N LEU A 235 18.69 -13.11 -6.53
CA LEU A 235 18.18 -11.76 -6.74
C LEU A 235 19.33 -10.80 -7.06
N ARG A 236 19.17 -9.99 -8.12
CA ARG A 236 20.15 -8.97 -8.52
C ARG A 236 19.64 -7.55 -8.31
N TYR A 237 18.35 -7.34 -8.57
CA TYR A 237 17.72 -6.03 -8.41
C TYR A 237 16.23 -6.21 -8.14
N LEU A 238 15.68 -5.36 -7.27
CA LEU A 238 14.26 -5.31 -6.98
C LEU A 238 13.80 -3.85 -6.81
N LEU A 239 12.77 -3.48 -7.55
CA LEU A 239 12.09 -2.20 -7.49
C LEU A 239 10.59 -2.45 -7.38
N ALA A 240 9.95 -1.71 -6.49
CA ALA A 240 8.51 -1.57 -6.43
C ALA A 240 8.19 -0.16 -5.92
N GLN A 241 7.29 0.54 -6.61
CA GLN A 241 6.81 1.84 -6.18
C GLN A 241 5.37 2.06 -6.65
N VAL A 242 4.63 2.91 -5.95
CA VAL A 242 3.26 3.28 -6.30
C VAL A 242 3.02 4.73 -5.94
N THR A 243 2.17 5.41 -6.70
CA THR A 243 1.86 6.82 -6.47
C THR A 243 0.46 6.97 -5.89
N LEU A 244 0.34 7.75 -4.82
CA LEU A 244 -0.93 8.23 -4.27
C LEU A 244 -1.23 9.61 -4.86
N PHE A 245 -2.45 9.79 -5.33
CA PHE A 245 -2.97 11.05 -5.82
C PHE A 245 -4.03 11.58 -4.86
N ALA A 246 -3.93 12.86 -4.52
CA ALA A 246 -5.01 13.61 -3.87
C ALA A 246 -5.50 14.67 -4.85
N THR A 247 -6.69 14.48 -5.43
CA THR A 247 -7.25 15.33 -6.48
C THR A 247 -8.33 16.24 -5.95
N CYS A 248 -8.31 17.50 -6.37
CA CYS A 248 -9.34 18.48 -6.06
C CYS A 248 -10.52 18.37 -7.03
N PRO A 249 -11.79 18.54 -6.59
CA PRO A 249 -12.92 18.61 -7.48
C PRO A 249 -12.83 19.86 -8.36
N GLU A 250 -13.26 19.74 -9.62
CA GLU A 250 -13.13 20.78 -10.66
C GLU A 250 -13.71 22.16 -10.27
N ASN A 251 -14.61 22.20 -9.28
CA ASN A 251 -15.32 23.40 -8.82
C ASN A 251 -14.81 23.98 -7.48
N ALA A 252 -13.66 23.53 -6.97
CA ALA A 252 -13.09 24.02 -5.72
C ALA A 252 -12.55 25.47 -5.85
N THR A 253 -13.44 26.45 -5.81
CA THR A 253 -13.08 27.86 -5.61
C THR A 253 -12.85 28.10 -4.12
N SER A 254 -11.60 28.28 -3.73
CA SER A 254 -11.13 28.85 -2.44
C SER A 254 -11.94 28.46 -1.19
N THR A 255 -11.41 27.55 -0.38
CA THR A 255 -11.88 27.34 1.00
C THR A 255 -11.83 28.64 1.80
N ALA A 256 -12.57 28.69 2.91
CA ALA A 256 -12.77 29.87 3.77
C ALA A 256 -11.49 30.53 4.34
N ASN A 257 -10.31 29.93 4.10
CA ASN A 257 -8.98 30.44 4.46
C ASN A 257 -8.11 30.89 3.27
N GLY A 258 -8.65 31.02 2.06
CA GLY A 258 -7.97 31.74 0.96
C GLY A 258 -6.74 31.05 0.35
N THR A 259 -6.53 29.76 0.61
CA THR A 259 -5.56 28.92 -0.10
C THR A 259 -6.35 27.95 -0.99
N GLY A 260 -6.14 28.01 -2.30
CA GLY A 260 -6.80 27.10 -3.25
C GLY A 260 -6.42 25.64 -3.01
N CYS A 261 -7.30 24.71 -3.39
CA CYS A 261 -7.01 23.29 -3.40
C CYS A 261 -6.05 22.99 -4.56
N ASN A 262 -4.90 22.36 -4.28
CA ASN A 262 -3.93 21.95 -5.29
C ASN A 262 -3.82 20.42 -5.30
N ASN A 263 -3.74 19.81 -6.48
CA ASN A 263 -3.52 18.37 -6.58
C ASN A 263 -2.17 17.99 -5.96
N ILE A 264 -2.16 16.88 -5.23
CA ILE A 264 -0.98 16.34 -4.56
C ILE A 264 -0.66 14.99 -5.19
N GLU A 265 0.62 14.76 -5.43
CA GLU A 265 1.15 13.50 -5.93
C GLU A 265 2.29 13.07 -5.02
N GLN A 266 2.21 11.84 -4.49
CA GLN A 266 3.25 11.28 -3.62
C GLN A 266 3.57 9.84 -4.03
N THR A 267 4.81 9.62 -4.46
CA THR A 267 5.31 8.27 -4.77
C THR A 267 5.86 7.61 -3.51
N PHE A 268 5.40 6.40 -3.24
CA PHE A 268 5.84 5.54 -2.17
C PHE A 268 6.70 4.41 -2.70
N VAL A 269 7.78 4.16 -1.97
CA VAL A 269 8.60 2.96 -2.08
C VAL A 269 8.37 2.18 -0.78
N PRO A 270 8.06 0.88 -0.81
CA PRO A 270 7.88 0.09 0.40
C PRO A 270 9.12 0.19 1.28
N ASN A 271 8.93 0.62 2.52
CA ASN A 271 10.01 0.83 3.48
C ASN A 271 9.47 0.57 4.89
N GLY A 272 10.28 -0.08 5.73
CA GLY A 272 9.95 -0.33 7.13
C GLY A 272 9.49 -1.75 7.41
N TYR A 273 9.04 -1.95 8.64
CA TYR A 273 8.75 -3.29 9.16
C TYR A 273 7.59 -3.95 8.40
N ASN A 274 7.82 -5.16 7.88
CA ASN A 274 6.89 -5.95 7.06
C ASN A 274 6.40 -5.29 5.76
N ALA A 275 7.03 -4.21 5.30
CA ALA A 275 6.67 -3.58 4.02
C ALA A 275 6.99 -4.47 2.81
N VAL A 276 7.91 -5.42 2.97
CA VAL A 276 8.28 -6.40 1.94
C VAL A 276 8.43 -7.76 2.58
N GLY A 277 7.81 -8.76 1.97
CA GLY A 277 7.94 -10.17 2.34
C GLY A 277 8.10 -11.06 1.12
N ILE A 278 8.63 -12.26 1.36
CA ILE A 278 8.68 -13.33 0.37
C ILE A 278 8.12 -14.60 0.99
N GLU A 279 7.20 -15.25 0.27
CA GLU A 279 6.74 -16.59 0.55
C GLU A 279 7.22 -17.51 -0.57
N THR A 280 7.88 -18.60 -0.21
CA THR A 280 8.38 -19.59 -1.16
C THR A 280 7.69 -20.91 -0.89
N ILE A 281 7.07 -21.47 -1.93
CA ILE A 281 6.42 -22.78 -1.89
C ILE A 281 7.11 -23.65 -2.93
N CYS A 282 7.76 -24.71 -2.47
CA CYS A 282 8.46 -25.67 -3.31
C CYS A 282 7.72 -27.00 -3.39
N SER A 283 8.15 -27.86 -4.31
CA SER A 283 7.79 -29.27 -4.34
C SER A 283 8.09 -29.97 -3.00
N ASP A 284 7.52 -31.16 -2.81
CA ASP A 284 7.68 -31.97 -1.59
C ASP A 284 7.22 -31.30 -0.30
N ASN A 285 6.28 -30.34 -0.40
CA ASN A 285 5.66 -29.64 0.73
C ASN A 285 6.68 -28.88 1.60
N VAL A 286 7.71 -28.34 0.96
CA VAL A 286 8.70 -27.46 1.58
C VAL A 286 8.27 -26.01 1.34
N SER A 287 8.18 -25.22 2.41
CA SER A 287 7.90 -23.80 2.33
C SER A 287 8.82 -22.97 3.21
N PHE A 288 9.07 -21.73 2.76
CA PHE A 288 9.85 -20.73 3.48
C PHE A 288 9.08 -19.42 3.46
N SER A 289 9.16 -18.65 4.55
CA SER A 289 8.60 -17.31 4.60
C SER A 289 9.57 -16.41 5.34
N ASP A 290 9.91 -15.28 4.73
CA ASP A 290 10.75 -14.25 5.32
C ASP A 290 10.02 -12.91 5.17
N SER A 291 9.96 -12.13 6.25
CA SER A 291 9.45 -10.76 6.25
C SER A 291 10.57 -9.76 6.52
N ASN A 292 10.31 -8.46 6.37
CA ASN A 292 11.32 -7.40 6.51
C ASN A 292 12.43 -7.49 5.45
N MET A 293 12.02 -7.71 4.20
CA MET A 293 12.89 -7.77 3.03
C MET A 293 13.04 -6.40 2.35
N ASP A 294 12.71 -5.29 3.02
CA ASP A 294 12.73 -3.93 2.48
C ASP A 294 14.15 -3.47 2.10
N ARG A 295 15.19 -4.02 2.76
CA ARG A 295 16.60 -3.83 2.38
C ARG A 295 16.96 -4.26 0.95
N PHE A 296 16.13 -5.08 0.31
CA PHE A 296 16.36 -5.53 -1.07
C PHE A 296 15.76 -4.58 -2.11
N ILE A 297 14.88 -3.66 -1.71
CA ILE A 297 14.30 -2.68 -2.61
C ILE A 297 15.30 -1.58 -2.92
N ASN A 298 15.43 -1.24 -4.20
CA ASN A 298 16.33 -0.21 -4.74
C ASN A 298 17.80 -0.41 -4.32
N ALA A 299 18.15 -1.64 -3.92
CA ALA A 299 19.50 -1.99 -3.54
C ALA A 299 20.22 -2.58 -4.76
N ASP A 300 21.25 -1.88 -5.23
CA ASP A 300 22.25 -2.50 -6.08
C ASP A 300 23.04 -3.49 -5.24
N TRP A 301 23.07 -4.77 -5.65
CA TRP A 301 23.74 -5.87 -4.95
C TRP A 301 25.21 -5.58 -4.56
N ASN A 302 25.85 -4.61 -5.22
CA ASN A 302 27.22 -4.19 -4.94
C ASN A 302 27.37 -3.21 -3.76
N THR A 303 26.29 -2.70 -3.19
CA THR A 303 26.31 -1.58 -2.22
C THR A 303 25.96 -2.01 -0.79
N TYR A 304 25.26 -3.12 -0.62
CA TYR A 304 24.97 -3.72 0.67
C TYR A 304 25.64 -5.10 0.74
N ASN A 305 26.34 -5.41 1.83
CA ASN A 305 26.79 -6.77 2.16
C ASN A 305 25.56 -7.65 2.42
N ILE A 306 24.83 -7.99 1.38
CA ILE A 306 23.69 -8.91 1.42
C ILE A 306 24.30 -10.31 1.51
N GLU A 307 24.54 -10.77 2.74
CA GLU A 307 25.17 -12.07 2.99
C GLU A 307 24.27 -13.26 2.63
N THR A 308 22.99 -13.04 2.28
CA THR A 308 22.01 -14.12 2.04
C THR A 308 21.07 -13.81 0.88
N ASN A 309 21.07 -14.67 -0.14
CA ASN A 309 20.07 -14.70 -1.21
C ASN A 309 18.66 -14.96 -0.62
N PRO A 310 17.63 -14.16 -0.96
CA PRO A 310 16.27 -14.37 -0.47
C PRO A 310 15.59 -15.58 -1.11
N PHE A 311 16.02 -16.01 -2.30
CA PHE A 311 15.51 -17.22 -2.93
C PHE A 311 16.10 -18.47 -2.25
N ARG A 312 15.21 -19.38 -1.83
CA ARG A 312 15.57 -20.65 -1.18
C ARG A 312 14.96 -21.83 -1.93
N GLY A 313 15.40 -23.04 -1.59
CA GLY A 313 14.87 -24.26 -2.21
C GLY A 313 15.54 -24.62 -3.52
N HIS A 314 16.83 -24.31 -3.67
CA HIS A 314 17.62 -24.76 -4.82
C HIS A 314 17.53 -26.28 -5.00
N GLY A 315 17.37 -26.74 -6.23
CA GLY A 315 17.15 -28.16 -6.52
C GLY A 315 15.68 -28.61 -6.46
N LEU A 316 14.75 -27.70 -6.16
CA LEU A 316 13.30 -27.95 -6.14
C LEU A 316 12.58 -26.99 -7.10
N ASP A 317 11.45 -27.43 -7.61
CA ASP A 317 10.53 -26.56 -8.33
C ASP A 317 9.85 -25.65 -7.29
N CYS A 318 10.15 -24.36 -7.32
CA CYS A 318 9.69 -23.39 -6.33
C CYS A 318 8.93 -22.23 -6.96
N THR A 319 7.88 -21.79 -6.29
CA THR A 319 7.14 -20.56 -6.58
C THR A 319 7.44 -19.56 -5.47
N HIS A 320 8.02 -18.41 -5.84
CA HIS A 320 8.38 -17.33 -4.95
C HIS A 320 7.41 -16.17 -5.13
N VAL A 321 6.61 -15.88 -4.12
CA VAL A 321 5.68 -14.76 -4.08
C VAL A 321 6.30 -13.64 -3.27
N TRP A 322 6.62 -12.54 -3.93
CA TRP A 322 7.05 -11.32 -3.28
C TRP A 322 5.84 -10.44 -3.03
N SER A 323 5.63 -10.04 -1.77
CA SER A 323 4.56 -9.14 -1.37
C SER A 323 5.14 -7.80 -0.94
N PHE A 324 4.54 -6.73 -1.46
CA PHE A 324 4.89 -5.34 -1.18
C PHE A 324 3.69 -4.65 -0.56
N HIS A 325 3.94 -3.84 0.45
CA HIS A 325 2.93 -3.09 1.16
C HIS A 325 3.43 -1.68 1.43
N VAL A 326 2.61 -0.69 1.10
CA VAL A 326 2.78 0.69 1.54
C VAL A 326 1.56 1.11 2.33
N SER A 327 1.79 1.86 3.40
CA SER A 327 0.73 2.48 4.19
C SER A 327 1.16 3.85 4.62
N GLN A 328 0.25 4.82 4.56
CA GLN A 328 0.49 6.19 4.95
C GLN A 328 -0.68 6.72 5.76
N LEU A 329 -0.36 7.39 6.86
CA LEU A 329 -1.29 8.24 7.60
C LEU A 329 -1.64 9.45 6.73
N THR A 330 -2.91 9.68 6.41
CA THR A 330 -3.34 10.80 5.55
C THR A 330 -2.94 12.18 6.09
N GLY A 331 -2.88 12.36 7.42
CA GLY A 331 -2.34 13.57 8.05
C GLY A 331 -0.84 13.81 7.84
N ASN A 332 -0.08 12.81 7.39
CA ASN A 332 1.32 12.98 6.98
C ASN A 332 1.46 13.39 5.50
N ILE A 333 0.34 13.53 4.76
CA ILE A 333 0.35 14.02 3.38
C ILE A 333 0.30 15.54 3.42
N ALA A 334 1.41 16.19 3.07
CA ALA A 334 1.53 17.64 3.17
C ALA A 334 0.52 18.36 2.26
N GLY A 335 -0.36 19.16 2.86
CA GLY A 335 -1.39 19.92 2.14
C GLY A 335 -2.68 19.13 1.85
N TYR A 336 -2.75 17.86 2.25
CA TYR A 336 -3.98 17.08 2.15
C TYR A 336 -5.04 17.62 3.11
N ASP A 337 -6.26 17.70 2.61
CA ASP A 337 -7.45 18.09 3.35
C ASP A 337 -8.59 17.18 2.89
N SER A 338 -9.10 16.35 3.80
CA SER A 338 -10.14 15.36 3.53
C SER A 338 -11.48 15.97 3.14
N ALA A 339 -11.71 17.26 3.42
CA ALA A 339 -12.95 17.93 3.03
C ALA A 339 -12.96 18.31 1.54
N VAL A 340 -11.80 18.34 0.89
CA VAL A 340 -11.66 18.83 -0.49
C VAL A 340 -10.90 17.89 -1.42
N HIS A 341 -10.05 16.99 -0.90
CA HIS A 341 -9.29 16.07 -1.74
C HIS A 341 -9.92 14.69 -1.77
N GLU A 342 -10.02 14.13 -2.98
CA GLU A 342 -10.33 12.73 -3.22
C GLU A 342 -9.02 11.94 -3.41
N LEU A 343 -8.87 10.82 -2.70
CA LEU A 343 -7.68 9.97 -2.77
C LEU A 343 -7.86 8.86 -3.80
N SER A 344 -6.81 8.60 -4.59
CA SER A 344 -6.74 7.46 -5.51
C SER A 344 -5.31 6.96 -5.64
N TRP A 345 -5.14 5.66 -5.85
CA TRP A 345 -3.83 5.07 -6.14
C TRP A 345 -3.63 4.94 -7.66
N GLY A 346 -2.40 5.19 -8.10
CA GLY A 346 -1.94 4.78 -9.42
C GLY A 346 -1.58 3.30 -9.46
N ASP A 347 -1.21 2.83 -10.64
CA ASP A 347 -0.64 1.50 -10.80
C ASP A 347 0.74 1.42 -10.14
N TRP A 348 1.06 0.26 -9.58
CA TRP A 348 2.42 -0.04 -9.17
C TRP A 348 3.33 -0.10 -10.38
N VAL A 349 4.55 0.38 -10.21
CA VAL A 349 5.67 0.14 -11.13
C VAL A 349 6.64 -0.80 -10.42
N TYR A 350 6.91 -1.95 -11.01
CA TYR A 350 7.83 -2.94 -10.43
C TYR A 350 8.84 -3.45 -11.45
N SER A 351 10.00 -3.87 -10.94
CA SER A 351 11.04 -4.54 -11.72
C SER A 351 11.84 -5.47 -10.80
N ALA A 352 11.82 -6.75 -11.10
CA ALA A 352 12.65 -7.76 -10.45
C ALA A 352 13.62 -8.33 -11.48
N VAL A 353 14.91 -8.34 -11.15
CA VAL A 353 15.97 -8.95 -11.97
C VAL A 353 16.68 -9.99 -11.11
N TRP A 354 16.85 -11.18 -11.65
CA TRP A 354 17.55 -12.27 -10.99
C TRP A 354 18.44 -13.01 -11.98
N GLU A 355 19.49 -13.61 -11.46
CA GLU A 355 20.42 -14.46 -12.20
C GLU A 355 20.06 -15.91 -11.96
N SER A 356 19.86 -16.67 -13.03
CA SER A 356 19.68 -18.12 -12.99
C SER A 356 20.99 -18.81 -13.34
N THR A 357 21.38 -19.78 -12.52
CA THR A 357 22.53 -20.66 -12.70
C THR A 357 22.07 -22.11 -12.73
N PRO A 358 22.40 -22.89 -13.76
CA PRO A 358 22.06 -24.31 -13.80
C PRO A 358 22.69 -25.10 -12.65
N ILE A 359 21.95 -26.04 -12.06
CA ILE A 359 22.46 -26.99 -11.07
C ILE A 359 22.71 -28.33 -11.81
N GLU A 360 23.95 -28.83 -11.77
CA GLU A 360 24.35 -30.12 -12.37
C GLU A 360 23.93 -31.35 -11.55
#